data_AF-S7Q0W0-F1
#
_entry.id   AF-S7Q0W0-F1
#
_cell.length_a   1.000
_cell.length_b   1.000
_cell.length_c   1.000
_cell.angle_alpha   90.00
_cell.angle_beta   90.00
_cell.angle_gamma   90.00
#
_symmetry.space_group_name_H-M   'P 1'
#
loop_
_entity.id
_entity.type
_entity.pdbx_description
1 polymer ?
#
loop_
_entity_poly.entity_id
_entity_poly.type
_entity_poly.pdbx_seq_one_letter_code
_entity_poly.pdbx_strand_id
1 'polypeptide(L)'
;MADRKVGIYSMYHDITVHTYGLADARTVRLAHMFTHLLDSDKTGLRPKEEVVKADRRQFGAAVPDCMKKDVDPDMEQFGQKIRLRRRKELGSCILCQLMDAGKEEKEQLLIKYNQHKDKLSERDEDVIGPWDDANRRAASNAPGAEVLKSDMAIVRAHVDRALEAWRKVSWNDFAKSPTKSLGKRSKGGGTTKKSRQETVDEIAAQFHEAPAGISIVTSANEVRRWKVGYAMKQNPKFAFAVAFWDVCGIKAETKGRSTATAAIASLSNIPPSVLKVLQPAEDP
;
A
#
# COMPACT_ATOMS: atom_id res chain seq x y z
N MET A 1 -25.07 18.66 11.28
CA MET A 1 -23.70 18.43 11.80
C MET A 1 -23.84 17.40 12.89
N ALA A 2 -23.37 16.16 12.69
CA ALA A 2 -23.54 15.11 13.69
C ALA A 2 -22.97 15.57 15.05
N ASP A 3 -23.78 15.53 16.11
CA ASP A 3 -23.35 15.97 17.44
C ASP A 3 -22.15 15.11 17.87
N ARG A 4 -20.98 15.75 18.01
CA ARG A 4 -19.71 15.13 18.43
C ARG A 4 -19.87 14.28 19.71
N LYS A 5 -20.92 14.54 20.50
CA LYS A 5 -21.25 13.79 21.71
C LYS A 5 -21.77 12.36 21.43
N VAL A 6 -22.43 12.11 20.30
CA VAL A 6 -22.92 10.76 19.93
C VAL A 6 -21.75 9.77 19.87
N GLY A 7 -20.70 10.12 19.12
CA GLY A 7 -19.51 9.29 18.99
C GLY A 7 -18.78 9.08 20.32
N ILE A 8 -18.73 10.13 21.17
CA ILE A 8 -18.10 10.05 22.49
C ILE A 8 -18.86 9.08 23.41
N TYR A 9 -20.19 9.14 23.47
CA TYR A 9 -20.98 8.24 24.32
C TYR A 9 -21.03 6.81 23.80
N SER A 10 -20.97 6.60 22.47
CA SER A 10 -20.73 5.27 21.88
C SER A 10 -19.42 4.68 22.38
N MET A 11 -18.35 5.49 22.37
CA MET A 11 -17.03 5.05 22.83
C MET A 11 -17.00 4.78 24.34
N TYR A 12 -17.66 5.61 25.17
CA TYR A 12 -17.77 5.35 26.60
C TYR A 12 -18.51 4.04 26.87
N HIS A 13 -19.58 3.78 26.12
CA HIS A 13 -20.29 2.51 26.20
C HIS A 13 -19.34 1.33 25.91
N ASP A 14 -18.60 1.34 24.81
CA ASP A 14 -17.66 0.27 24.44
C ASP A 14 -16.61 0.01 25.55
N ILE A 15 -16.03 1.09 26.10
CA ILE A 15 -15.10 1.01 27.23
C ILE A 15 -15.76 0.34 28.43
N THR A 16 -16.99 0.74 28.80
CA THR A 16 -17.69 0.17 29.96
C THR A 16 -18.15 -1.27 29.76
N VAL A 17 -18.56 -1.66 28.54
CA VAL A 17 -18.85 -3.06 28.19
C VAL A 17 -17.61 -3.92 28.44
N HIS A 18 -16.45 -3.47 27.97
CA HIS A 18 -15.21 -4.20 28.18
C HIS A 18 -14.77 -4.20 29.65
N THR A 19 -14.88 -3.07 30.34
CA THR A 19 -14.35 -2.93 31.70
C THR A 19 -15.26 -3.56 32.76
N TYR A 20 -16.58 -3.34 32.66
CA TYR A 20 -17.57 -3.67 33.69
C TYR A 20 -18.59 -4.73 33.28
N GLY A 21 -18.72 -5.01 31.98
CA GLY A 21 -19.69 -5.97 31.45
C GLY A 21 -20.99 -5.32 31.01
N LEU A 22 -21.79 -6.05 30.22
CA LEU A 22 -23.04 -5.56 29.63
C LEU A 22 -24.13 -5.27 30.68
N ALA A 23 -24.20 -6.07 31.73
CA ALA A 23 -25.22 -5.95 32.77
C ALA A 23 -24.89 -4.92 33.86
N ASP A 24 -23.71 -4.28 33.82
CA ASP A 24 -23.35 -3.27 34.82
C ASP A 24 -24.18 -1.99 34.62
N ALA A 25 -24.71 -1.45 35.71
CA ALA A 25 -25.59 -0.27 35.68
C ALA A 25 -24.98 0.93 34.95
N ARG A 26 -23.65 1.10 34.97
CA ARG A 26 -22.97 2.18 34.24
C ARG A 26 -23.00 1.95 32.74
N THR A 27 -22.77 0.70 32.31
CA THR A 27 -22.85 0.31 30.90
C THR A 27 -24.26 0.53 30.37
N VAL A 28 -25.28 0.06 31.11
CA VAL A 28 -26.69 0.25 30.76
C VAL A 28 -27.05 1.73 30.66
N ARG A 29 -26.62 2.54 31.64
CA ARG A 29 -26.84 4.01 31.59
C ARG A 29 -26.23 4.62 30.32
N LEU A 30 -24.98 4.29 30.00
CA LEU A 30 -24.30 4.84 28.83
C LEU A 30 -24.94 4.38 27.52
N ALA A 31 -25.45 3.15 27.46
CA ALA A 31 -26.23 2.65 26.32
C ALA A 31 -27.48 3.51 26.10
N HIS A 32 -28.25 3.78 27.16
CA HIS A 32 -29.42 4.67 27.07
C HIS A 32 -29.03 6.10 26.68
N MET A 33 -27.93 6.65 27.22
CA MET A 33 -27.47 7.97 26.84
C MET A 33 -27.08 8.05 25.36
N PHE A 34 -26.37 7.03 24.86
CA PHE A 34 -26.00 6.93 23.45
C PHE A 34 -27.24 6.87 22.55
N THR A 35 -28.24 6.03 22.87
CA THR A 35 -29.45 5.91 22.05
C THR A 35 -30.28 7.18 22.02
N HIS A 36 -30.44 7.88 23.16
CA HIS A 36 -31.12 9.18 23.18
C HIS A 36 -30.37 10.24 22.37
N LEU A 37 -29.03 10.18 22.37
CA LEU A 37 -28.21 11.09 21.59
C LEU A 37 -28.32 10.86 20.08
N LEU A 38 -28.56 9.63 19.61
CA LEU A 38 -28.81 9.35 18.19
C LEU A 38 -30.03 10.12 17.65
N ASP A 39 -31.07 10.29 18.48
CA ASP A 39 -32.28 11.04 18.13
C ASP A 39 -32.25 12.51 18.61
N SER A 40 -31.10 13.00 19.08
CA SER A 40 -30.99 14.36 19.63
C SER A 40 -31.30 15.47 18.62
N ASP A 41 -31.01 15.26 17.33
CA ASP A 41 -31.33 16.22 16.27
C ASP A 41 -32.84 16.35 16.04
N LYS A 42 -33.63 15.31 16.35
CA LYS A 42 -35.09 15.33 16.26
C LYS A 42 -35.75 15.83 17.54
N THR A 43 -35.22 15.39 18.69
CA THR A 43 -35.83 15.62 20.00
C THR A 43 -35.36 16.90 20.68
N GLY A 44 -34.24 17.48 20.23
CA GLY A 44 -33.60 18.61 20.90
C GLY A 44 -32.94 18.26 22.24
N LEU A 45 -33.06 17.02 22.73
CA LEU A 45 -32.49 16.60 24.01
C LEU A 45 -30.96 16.66 23.96
N ARG A 46 -30.35 17.27 24.98
CA ARG A 46 -28.89 17.34 25.13
C ARG A 46 -28.50 17.01 26.57
N PRO A 47 -27.41 16.25 26.78
CA PRO A 47 -26.89 15.98 28.12
C PRO A 47 -26.36 17.28 28.73
N LYS A 48 -26.65 17.46 30.02
CA LYS A 48 -26.19 18.62 30.78
C LYS A 48 -24.66 18.64 30.86
N GLU A 49 -24.05 19.82 30.86
CA GLU A 49 -22.58 19.95 30.77
C GLU A 49 -21.84 19.29 31.93
N GLU A 50 -22.40 19.37 33.14
CA GLU A 50 -21.85 18.77 34.34
C GLU A 50 -21.81 17.24 34.24
N VAL A 51 -22.82 16.64 33.60
CA VAL A 51 -22.88 15.19 33.34
C VAL A 51 -21.81 14.80 32.33
N VAL A 52 -21.66 15.56 31.25
CA VAL A 52 -20.61 15.33 30.24
C VAL A 52 -19.21 15.42 30.85
N LYS A 53 -18.97 16.41 31.73
CA LYS A 53 -17.69 16.56 32.43
C LYS A 53 -17.42 15.40 33.39
N ALA A 54 -18.43 14.94 34.12
CA ALA A 54 -18.31 13.79 35.02
C ALA A 54 -18.02 12.49 34.24
N ASP A 55 -18.80 12.21 33.20
CA ASP A 55 -18.63 11.03 32.35
C ASP A 55 -17.27 11.04 31.66
N ARG A 56 -16.79 12.20 31.19
CA ARG A 56 -15.45 12.32 30.61
C ARG A 56 -14.34 11.99 31.60
N ARG A 57 -14.47 12.39 32.88
CA ARG A 57 -13.49 12.04 33.92
C ARG A 57 -13.51 10.54 34.24
N GLN A 58 -14.68 9.93 34.20
CA GLN A 58 -14.87 8.53 34.60
C GLN A 58 -14.56 7.54 33.46
N PHE A 59 -14.96 7.85 32.24
CA PHE A 59 -14.94 6.94 31.09
C PHE A 59 -14.08 7.44 29.92
N GLY A 60 -13.48 8.63 30.03
CA GLY A 60 -12.55 9.19 29.04
C GLY A 60 -11.20 8.49 29.01
N ALA A 61 -11.21 7.16 28.85
CA ALA A 61 -10.06 6.29 28.81
C ALA A 61 -9.77 5.81 27.37
N ALA A 62 -8.67 5.10 27.18
CA ALA A 62 -8.35 4.49 25.90
C ALA A 62 -9.25 3.28 25.60
N VAL A 63 -9.71 3.19 24.35
CA VAL A 63 -10.51 2.06 23.84
C VAL A 63 -9.69 0.76 23.88
N PRO A 64 -10.30 -0.37 24.28
CA PRO A 64 -9.64 -1.69 24.24
C PRO A 64 -9.11 -2.02 22.85
N ASP A 65 -7.96 -2.70 22.78
CA ASP A 65 -7.31 -2.98 21.49
C ASP A 65 -8.21 -3.81 20.54
N CYS A 66 -9.03 -4.71 21.08
CA CYS A 66 -10.00 -5.51 20.31
C CYS A 66 -11.21 -4.71 19.75
N MET A 67 -11.35 -3.44 20.12
CA MET A 67 -12.43 -2.54 19.68
C MET A 67 -11.90 -1.31 18.93
N LYS A 68 -10.58 -1.23 18.73
CA LYS A 68 -9.99 -0.17 17.91
C LYS A 68 -10.36 -0.40 16.45
N LYS A 69 -10.79 0.67 15.79
CA LYS A 69 -10.94 0.67 14.35
C LYS A 69 -9.59 1.01 13.75
N ASP A 70 -9.17 0.30 12.70
CA ASP A 70 -7.93 0.59 11.95
C ASP A 70 -7.98 1.92 11.18
N VAL A 71 -9.05 2.72 11.36
CA VAL A 71 -9.28 3.96 10.61
C VAL A 71 -8.91 5.18 11.44
N ASP A 72 -7.88 5.86 10.93
CA ASP A 72 -7.41 7.21 11.21
C ASP A 72 -6.82 7.48 12.62
N PRO A 73 -5.50 7.73 12.74
CA PRO A 73 -4.87 8.15 14.00
C PRO A 73 -5.44 9.47 14.56
N ASP A 74 -6.20 10.25 13.78
CA ASP A 74 -6.90 11.43 14.28
C ASP A 74 -8.04 11.11 15.27
N MET A 75 -8.60 9.89 15.24
CA MET A 75 -9.60 9.45 16.23
C MET A 75 -8.97 9.02 17.57
N GLU A 76 -7.65 8.79 17.64
CA GLU A 76 -6.94 8.57 18.90
C GLU A 76 -6.94 9.82 19.82
N GLN A 77 -7.42 10.97 19.34
CA GLN A 77 -7.49 12.21 20.13
C GLN A 77 -8.59 12.24 21.18
N PHE A 78 -9.51 11.26 21.22
CA PHE A 78 -10.57 11.20 22.23
C PHE A 78 -10.34 10.07 23.22
N GLY A 79 -9.41 10.29 24.14
CA GLY A 79 -9.19 9.40 25.28
C GLY A 79 -7.95 9.81 26.05
N GLN A 80 -8.00 9.76 27.38
CA GLN A 80 -6.76 9.79 28.15
C GLN A 80 -5.98 8.50 27.84
N LYS A 81 -4.64 8.56 27.86
CA LYS A 81 -3.76 7.38 27.68
C LYS A 81 -3.98 6.27 28.72
N ILE A 82 -4.82 6.53 29.73
CA ILE A 82 -5.13 5.62 30.82
C ILE A 82 -6.12 4.57 30.30
N ARG A 83 -5.79 3.29 30.51
CA ARG A 83 -6.67 2.15 30.20
C ARG A 83 -7.40 1.72 31.46
N LEU A 84 -8.71 1.54 31.37
CA LEU A 84 -9.48 0.93 32.46
C LEU A 84 -9.32 -0.59 32.43
N ARG A 85 -8.95 -1.17 33.58
CA ARG A 85 -8.78 -2.62 33.70
C ARG A 85 -10.12 -3.34 33.75
N ARG A 86 -10.28 -4.39 32.95
CA ARG A 86 -11.44 -5.29 33.00
C ARG A 86 -11.53 -5.94 34.39
N ARG A 87 -12.75 -5.98 34.90
CA ARG A 87 -13.11 -6.69 36.14
C ARG A 87 -12.79 -8.17 36.04
N LYS A 88 -12.17 -8.74 37.09
CA LYS A 88 -11.70 -10.13 37.10
C LYS A 88 -12.86 -11.12 37.03
N GLU A 89 -14.01 -10.74 37.58
CA GLU A 89 -15.22 -11.57 37.68
C GLU A 89 -15.85 -11.85 36.31
N LEU A 90 -15.57 -11.00 35.31
CA LEU A 90 -16.11 -11.13 33.95
C LEU A 90 -15.35 -12.13 33.07
N GLY A 91 -14.28 -12.73 33.61
CA GLY A 91 -13.40 -13.62 32.85
C GLY A 91 -12.73 -12.96 31.66
N SER A 92 -12.19 -13.81 30.77
CA SER A 92 -11.53 -13.37 29.55
C SER A 92 -12.51 -12.72 28.57
N CYS A 93 -12.08 -11.67 27.87
CA CYS A 93 -12.89 -11.00 26.87
C CYS A 93 -12.91 -11.80 25.57
N ILE A 94 -14.09 -12.19 25.09
CA ILE A 94 -14.25 -12.96 23.85
C ILE A 94 -13.69 -12.24 22.62
N LEU A 95 -13.87 -10.92 22.53
CA LEU A 95 -13.34 -10.13 21.41
C LEU A 95 -11.81 -10.06 21.43
N CYS A 96 -11.18 -10.07 22.63
CA CYS A 96 -9.73 -10.18 22.73
C CYS A 96 -9.25 -11.56 22.24
N GLN A 97 -9.92 -12.64 22.66
CA GLN A 97 -9.58 -14.00 22.21
C GLN A 97 -9.72 -14.14 20.68
N LEU A 98 -10.80 -13.62 20.10
CA LEU A 98 -10.99 -13.63 18.64
C LEU A 98 -9.94 -12.79 17.91
N MET A 99 -9.56 -11.63 18.47
CA MET A 99 -8.49 -10.82 17.90
C MET A 99 -7.15 -11.56 17.93
N ASP A 100 -6.83 -12.24 19.03
CA ASP A 100 -5.58 -12.98 19.17
C ASP A 100 -5.55 -14.20 18.25
N ALA A 101 -6.65 -14.96 18.16
CA ALA A 101 -6.80 -16.06 17.21
C ALA A 101 -6.70 -15.58 15.76
N GLY A 102 -7.31 -14.44 15.42
CA GLY A 102 -7.22 -13.84 14.09
C GLY A 102 -5.81 -13.38 13.74
N LYS A 103 -5.04 -12.85 14.71
CA LYS A 103 -3.63 -12.50 14.52
C LYS A 103 -2.76 -13.74 14.29
N GLU A 104 -3.01 -14.80 15.03
CA GLU A 104 -2.31 -16.07 14.87
C GLU A 104 -2.57 -16.67 13.48
N GLU A 105 -3.84 -16.77 13.06
CA GLU A 105 -4.19 -17.28 11.73
C GLU A 105 -3.58 -16.42 10.62
N LYS A 106 -3.62 -15.08 10.76
CA LYS A 106 -2.97 -14.16 9.83
C LYS A 106 -1.47 -14.47 9.70
N GLU A 107 -0.78 -14.64 10.82
CA GLU A 107 0.65 -14.92 10.82
C GLU A 107 0.95 -16.26 10.15
N GLN A 108 0.17 -17.30 10.46
CA GLN A 108 0.29 -18.61 9.83
C GLN A 108 0.09 -18.54 8.31
N LEU A 109 -0.91 -17.79 7.85
CA LEU A 109 -1.16 -17.59 6.42
C LEU A 109 -0.03 -16.81 5.74
N LEU A 110 0.53 -15.79 6.40
CA LEU A 110 1.68 -15.04 5.88
C LEU A 110 2.94 -15.91 5.79
N ILE A 111 3.18 -16.77 6.78
CA ILE A 111 4.26 -17.76 6.74
C ILE A 111 4.09 -18.69 5.54
N LYS A 112 2.90 -19.28 5.36
CA LYS A 112 2.59 -20.15 4.20
C LYS A 112 2.82 -19.40 2.89
N TYR A 113 2.32 -18.17 2.77
CA TYR A 113 2.51 -17.36 1.57
C TYR A 113 4.00 -17.10 1.27
N ASN A 114 4.78 -16.74 2.28
CA ASN A 114 6.22 -16.49 2.12
C ASN A 114 6.99 -17.74 1.68
N GLN A 115 6.60 -18.93 2.15
CA GLN A 115 7.18 -20.20 1.67
C GLN A 115 6.94 -20.44 0.18
N HIS A 116 5.83 -19.94 -0.38
CA HIS A 116 5.58 -20.00 -1.82
C HIS A 116 6.33 -18.93 -2.59
N LYS A 117 6.55 -17.75 -1.99
CA LYS A 117 7.28 -16.66 -2.60
C LYS A 117 8.71 -17.08 -2.98
N ASP A 118 9.38 -17.85 -2.11
CA ASP A 118 10.75 -18.32 -2.36
C ASP A 118 10.86 -19.27 -3.58
N LYS A 119 9.73 -19.81 -4.06
CA LYS A 119 9.68 -20.68 -5.25
C LYS A 119 9.49 -19.91 -6.56
N LEU A 120 9.17 -18.61 -6.49
CA LEU A 120 9.00 -17.79 -7.68
C LEU A 120 10.37 -17.29 -8.14
N SER A 121 10.78 -17.65 -9.36
CA SER A 121 11.93 -17.02 -10.00
C SER A 121 11.62 -15.55 -10.23
N GLU A 122 12.37 -14.65 -9.60
CA GLU A 122 12.26 -13.21 -9.84
C GLU A 122 12.76 -12.80 -11.22
N ARG A 123 13.40 -13.71 -11.95
CA ARG A 123 14.04 -13.43 -13.24
C ARG A 123 13.15 -13.92 -14.39
N ASP A 124 12.62 -12.95 -15.14
CA ASP A 124 11.88 -13.20 -16.38
C ASP A 124 12.80 -13.02 -17.60
N GLU A 125 13.24 -14.13 -18.18
CA GLU A 125 14.15 -14.14 -19.33
C GLU A 125 13.53 -13.50 -20.58
N ASP A 126 12.20 -13.50 -20.70
CA ASP A 126 11.55 -12.87 -21.86
C ASP A 126 11.71 -11.34 -21.83
N VAL A 127 11.68 -10.74 -20.64
CA VAL A 127 11.82 -9.28 -20.45
C VAL A 127 13.28 -8.85 -20.48
N ILE A 128 14.19 -9.70 -19.98
CA ILE A 128 15.64 -9.43 -19.97
C ILE A 128 16.28 -9.72 -21.33
N GLY A 129 15.70 -10.63 -22.11
CA GLY A 129 16.18 -11.10 -23.40
C GLY A 129 16.67 -10.01 -24.36
N PRO A 130 15.97 -8.88 -24.55
CA PRO A 130 16.43 -7.79 -25.41
C PRO A 130 17.80 -7.20 -25.01
N TRP A 131 18.08 -7.14 -23.72
CA TRP A 131 19.37 -6.65 -23.21
C TRP A 131 20.48 -7.69 -23.39
N ASP A 132 20.19 -8.96 -23.11
CA ASP A 132 21.16 -10.04 -23.25
C ASP A 132 21.49 -10.31 -24.74
N ASP A 133 20.50 -10.20 -25.64
CA ASP A 133 20.70 -10.22 -27.08
C ASP A 133 21.61 -9.09 -27.57
N ALA A 134 21.39 -7.86 -27.08
CA ALA A 134 22.22 -6.72 -27.43
C ALA A 134 23.67 -6.93 -26.97
N ASN A 135 23.89 -7.44 -25.75
CA ASN A 135 25.23 -7.76 -25.26
C ASN A 135 25.91 -8.83 -26.13
N ARG A 136 25.16 -9.86 -26.55
CA ARG A 136 25.67 -10.89 -27.46
C ARG A 136 26.07 -10.31 -28.82
N ARG A 137 25.25 -9.43 -29.40
CA ARG A 137 25.59 -8.72 -30.66
C ARG A 137 26.80 -7.81 -30.50
N ALA A 138 26.90 -7.06 -29.40
CA ALA A 138 28.01 -6.16 -29.11
C ALA A 138 29.33 -6.91 -28.83
N ALA A 139 29.26 -8.16 -28.35
CA ALA A 139 30.42 -9.03 -28.14
C ALA A 139 30.86 -9.77 -29.41
N SER A 140 30.10 -9.67 -30.50
CA SER A 140 30.46 -10.29 -31.77
C SER A 140 31.51 -9.46 -32.53
N ASN A 141 32.28 -10.10 -33.42
CA ASN A 141 33.21 -9.40 -34.33
C ASN A 141 32.51 -8.85 -35.58
N ALA A 142 31.18 -8.69 -35.55
CA ALA A 142 30.43 -8.22 -36.70
C ALA A 142 30.68 -6.71 -36.95
N PRO A 143 30.62 -6.24 -38.21
CA PRO A 143 30.63 -4.81 -38.50
C PRO A 143 29.53 -4.08 -37.72
N GLY A 144 29.90 -3.01 -37.01
CA GLY A 144 28.97 -2.22 -36.19
C GLY A 144 28.85 -2.65 -34.72
N ALA A 145 29.51 -3.73 -34.28
CA ALA A 145 29.49 -4.17 -32.88
C ALA A 145 30.05 -3.10 -31.91
N GLU A 146 31.07 -2.35 -32.31
CA GLU A 146 31.63 -1.27 -31.49
C GLU A 146 30.66 -0.08 -31.32
N VAL A 147 29.86 0.23 -32.35
CA VAL A 147 28.81 1.26 -32.26
C VAL A 147 27.74 0.81 -31.28
N LEU A 148 27.29 -0.44 -31.40
CA LEU A 148 26.32 -1.03 -30.49
C LEU A 148 26.81 -1.03 -29.04
N LYS A 149 28.09 -1.39 -28.82
CA LYS A 149 28.73 -1.37 -27.51
C LYS A 149 28.76 0.04 -26.90
N SER A 150 29.04 1.05 -27.71
CA SER A 150 29.00 2.46 -27.30
C SER A 150 27.58 2.88 -26.89
N ASP A 151 26.58 2.59 -27.74
CA ASP A 151 25.17 2.91 -27.46
C ASP A 151 24.65 2.21 -26.20
N MET A 152 25.02 0.94 -26.00
CA MET A 152 24.67 0.19 -24.80
C MET A 152 25.28 0.79 -23.53
N ALA A 153 26.50 1.32 -23.60
CA ALA A 153 27.12 2.02 -22.48
C ALA A 153 26.37 3.31 -22.12
N ILE A 154 25.89 4.04 -23.12
CA ILE A 154 25.04 5.23 -22.93
C ILE A 154 23.71 4.85 -22.28
N VAL A 155 23.05 3.79 -22.77
CA VAL A 155 21.80 3.28 -22.19
C VAL A 155 22.01 2.86 -20.74
N ARG A 156 23.07 2.11 -20.46
CA ARG A 156 23.44 1.69 -19.10
C ARG A 156 23.56 2.89 -18.17
N ALA A 157 24.40 3.87 -18.55
CA ALA A 157 24.61 5.06 -17.75
C ALA A 157 23.32 5.87 -17.52
N HIS A 158 22.42 5.90 -18.51
CA HIS A 158 21.13 6.56 -18.39
C HIS A 158 20.21 5.86 -17.37
N VAL A 159 20.09 4.53 -17.45
CA VAL A 159 19.28 3.76 -16.49
C VAL A 159 19.87 3.82 -15.08
N ASP A 160 21.19 3.75 -14.95
CA ASP A 160 21.87 3.84 -13.65
C ASP A 160 21.59 5.17 -12.95
N ARG A 161 21.52 6.28 -13.69
CA ARG A 161 21.12 7.59 -13.13
C ARG A 161 19.70 7.57 -12.59
N ALA A 162 18.75 7.03 -13.34
CA ALA A 162 17.36 6.92 -12.91
C ALA A 162 17.20 5.97 -11.71
N LEU A 163 17.94 4.85 -11.71
CA LEU A 163 17.95 3.90 -10.61
C LEU A 163 18.57 4.50 -9.33
N GLU A 164 19.61 5.31 -9.45
CA GLU A 164 20.21 6.02 -8.32
C GLU A 164 19.24 7.07 -7.74
N ALA A 165 18.52 7.79 -8.59
CA ALA A 165 17.44 8.67 -8.14
C ALA A 165 16.34 7.89 -7.39
N TRP A 166 15.93 6.73 -7.92
CA TRP A 166 14.98 5.83 -7.28
C TRP A 166 15.46 5.34 -5.91
N ARG A 167 16.72 4.93 -5.78
CA ARG A 167 17.30 4.47 -4.51
C ARG A 167 17.23 5.56 -3.44
N LYS A 168 17.49 6.82 -3.79
CA LYS A 168 17.40 7.96 -2.86
C LYS A 168 15.99 8.20 -2.34
N VAL A 169 14.96 7.93 -3.14
CA VAL A 169 13.56 7.97 -2.69
C VAL A 169 13.25 6.76 -1.81
N SER A 170 13.58 5.55 -2.28
CA SER A 170 13.23 4.30 -1.60
C SER A 170 13.96 4.09 -0.26
N TRP A 171 15.20 4.58 -0.09
CA TRP A 171 15.97 4.47 1.15
C TRP A 171 15.49 5.44 2.23
N ASN A 172 15.13 6.66 1.85
CA ASN A 172 14.57 7.64 2.78
C ASN A 172 13.22 7.20 3.36
N ASP A 173 12.53 6.29 2.68
CA ASP A 173 11.27 5.69 3.11
C ASP A 173 11.47 4.44 3.99
N PHE A 174 12.52 3.63 3.81
CA PHE A 174 12.81 2.51 4.72
C PHE A 174 13.25 2.96 6.13
N ALA A 175 13.89 4.13 6.22
CA ALA A 175 14.24 4.77 7.50
C ALA A 175 13.01 5.39 8.21
N LYS A 176 11.85 5.46 7.53
CA LYS A 176 10.60 5.95 8.08
C LYS A 176 9.52 4.90 7.90
N SER A 177 9.45 3.98 8.86
CA SER A 177 8.19 3.29 9.17
C SER A 177 7.05 4.33 9.10
N PRO A 178 5.85 4.01 8.55
CA PRO A 178 4.73 4.96 8.48
C PRO A 178 4.31 5.53 9.84
N THR A 179 4.86 5.00 10.93
CA THR A 179 4.76 5.58 12.26
C THR A 179 5.77 6.71 12.47
N LYS A 180 5.46 7.92 11.96
CA LYS A 180 5.78 9.25 12.54
C LYS A 180 6.02 10.30 11.44
N SER A 181 5.08 11.23 11.29
CA SER A 181 5.32 12.67 11.54
C SER A 181 4.19 13.55 11.00
N LEU A 182 3.03 13.54 11.67
CA LEU A 182 2.17 14.72 11.73
C LEU A 182 2.51 15.47 13.02
N GLY A 183 3.68 16.11 13.00
CA GLY A 183 4.17 16.95 14.08
C GLY A 183 4.40 18.37 13.57
N LYS A 184 3.59 19.31 14.07
CA LYS A 184 3.74 20.77 13.98
C LYS A 184 3.78 21.39 12.58
N ARG A 185 2.67 22.03 12.20
CA ARG A 185 2.68 23.20 11.31
C ARG A 185 3.53 24.30 11.96
N SER A 186 4.82 24.37 11.65
CA SER A 186 5.56 25.62 11.78
C SER A 186 5.17 26.51 10.60
N LYS A 187 4.54 27.65 10.88
CA LYS A 187 4.45 28.76 9.94
C LYS A 187 5.88 29.22 9.62
N GLY A 188 6.36 28.90 8.42
CA GLY A 188 7.64 29.35 7.90
C GLY A 188 7.74 28.91 6.44
N GLY A 189 7.87 29.88 5.52
CA GLY A 189 7.91 29.64 4.09
C GLY A 189 9.05 28.72 3.67
N GLY A 190 8.81 27.91 2.66
CA GLY A 190 9.80 27.04 2.04
C GLY A 190 9.14 25.90 1.28
N THR A 191 9.14 26.00 -0.05
CA THR A 191 8.90 24.95 -1.07
C THR A 191 7.97 23.80 -0.67
N THR A 192 6.78 23.74 -1.27
CA THR A 192 5.87 22.60 -1.24
C THR A 192 6.66 21.30 -1.45
N LYS A 193 6.72 20.46 -0.42
CA LYS A 193 7.42 19.18 -0.48
C LYS A 193 6.67 18.29 -1.47
N LYS A 194 7.32 17.94 -2.60
CA LYS A 194 6.75 17.08 -3.62
C LYS A 194 6.20 15.79 -3.02
N SER A 195 5.06 15.35 -3.52
CA SER A 195 4.50 14.07 -3.10
C SER A 195 5.39 12.92 -3.57
N ARG A 196 5.28 11.76 -2.91
CA ARG A 196 6.00 10.54 -3.34
C ARG A 196 5.68 10.20 -4.79
N GLN A 197 4.41 10.33 -5.17
CA GLN A 197 3.95 10.02 -6.52
C GLN A 197 4.60 10.96 -7.54
N GLU A 198 4.60 12.27 -7.29
CA GLU A 198 5.29 13.25 -8.16
C GLU A 198 6.77 12.92 -8.35
N THR A 199 7.45 12.48 -7.29
CA THR A 199 8.88 12.13 -7.38
C THR A 199 9.10 10.86 -8.21
N VAL A 200 8.21 9.87 -8.10
CA VAL A 200 8.25 8.65 -8.92
C VAL A 200 7.94 8.98 -10.39
N ASP A 201 6.96 9.84 -10.63
CA ASP A 201 6.56 10.26 -11.98
C ASP A 201 7.71 11.03 -12.67
N GLU A 202 8.46 11.85 -11.94
CA GLU A 202 9.65 12.52 -12.44
C GLU A 202 10.77 11.54 -12.82
N ILE A 203 11.00 10.51 -11.99
CA ILE A 203 11.98 9.47 -12.29
C ILE A 203 11.53 8.65 -13.51
N ALA A 204 10.24 8.36 -13.63
CA ALA A 204 9.67 7.66 -14.78
C ALA A 204 9.82 8.52 -16.06
N ALA A 205 9.55 9.83 -15.98
CA ALA A 205 9.75 10.75 -17.09
C ALA A 205 11.22 10.77 -17.53
N GLN A 206 12.15 10.92 -16.58
CA GLN A 206 13.59 10.83 -16.85
C GLN A 206 13.97 9.49 -17.47
N PHE A 207 13.39 8.39 -16.96
CA PHE A 207 13.60 7.06 -17.52
C PHE A 207 12.99 6.91 -18.92
N HIS A 208 12.01 7.70 -19.36
CA HIS A 208 11.47 7.61 -20.73
C HIS A 208 12.17 8.54 -21.72
N GLU A 209 12.90 9.55 -21.25
CA GLU A 209 13.68 10.43 -22.11
C GLU A 209 14.73 9.66 -22.95
N ALA A 210 14.94 10.13 -24.18
CA ALA A 210 15.95 9.56 -25.06
C ALA A 210 17.36 9.88 -24.52
N PRO A 211 18.23 8.87 -24.30
CA PRO A 211 19.62 9.14 -23.94
C PRO A 211 20.32 9.94 -25.04
N ALA A 212 21.01 11.02 -24.68
CA ALA A 212 21.81 11.79 -25.64
C ALA A 212 23.03 10.98 -26.10
N GLY A 213 23.36 11.08 -27.38
CA GLY A 213 24.56 10.44 -27.97
C GLY A 213 24.34 9.03 -28.54
N ILE A 214 23.11 8.53 -28.58
CA ILE A 214 22.79 7.27 -29.27
C ILE A 214 23.00 7.42 -30.78
N SER A 215 23.64 6.43 -31.39
CA SER A 215 23.84 6.35 -32.83
C SER A 215 22.51 6.32 -33.60
N ILE A 216 22.49 6.95 -34.78
CA ILE A 216 21.34 6.97 -35.69
C ILE A 216 20.93 5.56 -36.17
N VAL A 217 21.86 4.60 -36.10
CA VAL A 217 21.63 3.21 -36.51
C VAL A 217 20.78 2.46 -35.48
N THR A 218 20.79 2.91 -34.22
CA THR A 218 20.04 2.26 -33.14
C THR A 218 18.64 2.87 -33.02
N SER A 219 17.63 2.04 -33.24
CA SER A 219 16.24 2.51 -33.23
C SER A 219 15.78 2.90 -31.81
N ALA A 220 14.90 3.91 -31.72
CA ALA A 220 14.30 4.30 -30.44
C ALA A 220 13.54 3.14 -29.76
N ASN A 221 12.97 2.23 -30.55
CA ASN A 221 12.32 1.02 -30.06
C ASN A 221 13.31 0.05 -29.40
N GLU A 222 14.48 -0.16 -29.99
CA GLU A 222 15.55 -0.97 -29.39
C GLU A 222 16.08 -0.34 -28.11
N VAL A 223 16.35 0.98 -28.11
CA VAL A 223 16.77 1.71 -26.91
C VAL A 223 15.77 1.51 -25.77
N ARG A 224 14.47 1.64 -26.06
CA ARG A 224 13.41 1.42 -25.06
C ARG A 224 13.47 0.01 -24.47
N ARG A 225 13.58 -1.02 -25.32
CA ARG A 225 13.66 -2.42 -24.88
C ARG A 225 14.92 -2.71 -24.07
N TRP A 226 16.07 -2.13 -24.46
CA TRP A 226 17.32 -2.27 -23.71
C TRP A 226 17.24 -1.61 -22.34
N LYS A 227 16.65 -0.42 -22.24
CA LYS A 227 16.44 0.27 -20.96
C LYS A 227 15.62 -0.61 -20.00
N VAL A 228 14.54 -1.19 -20.49
CA VAL A 228 13.64 -2.06 -19.70
C VAL A 228 14.33 -3.36 -19.31
N GLY A 229 14.97 -4.04 -20.25
CA GLY A 229 15.68 -5.29 -19.97
C GLY A 229 16.82 -5.10 -18.98
N TYR A 230 17.57 -4.00 -19.09
CA TYR A 230 18.61 -3.67 -18.13
C TYR A 230 18.03 -3.29 -16.75
N ALA A 231 16.99 -2.45 -16.72
CA ALA A 231 16.33 -2.08 -15.47
C ALA A 231 15.76 -3.30 -14.73
N MET A 232 15.12 -4.23 -15.45
CA MET A 232 14.58 -5.48 -14.89
C MET A 232 15.69 -6.36 -14.32
N LYS A 233 16.84 -6.44 -15.00
CA LYS A 233 18.02 -7.17 -14.54
C LYS A 233 18.64 -6.58 -13.27
N GLN A 234 18.56 -5.26 -13.09
CA GLN A 234 19.12 -4.58 -11.91
C GLN A 234 18.16 -4.56 -10.71
N ASN A 235 16.90 -4.20 -10.94
CA ASN A 235 15.89 -4.08 -9.89
C ASN A 235 14.48 -4.19 -10.49
N PRO A 236 13.80 -5.34 -10.34
CA PRO A 236 12.45 -5.55 -10.86
C PRO A 236 11.44 -4.52 -10.34
N LYS A 237 11.51 -4.15 -9.06
CA LYS A 237 10.58 -3.17 -8.47
C LYS A 237 10.69 -1.81 -9.12
N PHE A 238 11.92 -1.37 -9.40
CA PHE A 238 12.17 -0.14 -10.14
C PHE A 238 11.62 -0.25 -11.56
N ALA A 239 11.94 -1.32 -12.29
CA ALA A 239 11.47 -1.53 -13.66
C ALA A 239 9.94 -1.52 -13.78
N PHE A 240 9.24 -2.21 -12.86
CA PHE A 240 7.77 -2.19 -12.81
C PHE A 240 7.21 -0.82 -12.42
N ALA A 241 7.90 -0.04 -11.58
CA ALA A 241 7.42 1.28 -11.19
C ALA A 241 7.54 2.31 -12.32
N VAL A 242 8.64 2.27 -13.08
CA VAL A 242 8.93 3.31 -14.09
C VAL A 242 8.59 2.90 -15.53
N ALA A 243 8.46 1.61 -15.80
CA ALA A 243 8.32 1.08 -17.16
C ALA A 243 7.30 -0.07 -17.27
N PHE A 244 6.26 -0.06 -16.43
CA PHE A 244 5.23 -1.12 -16.37
C PHE A 244 4.73 -1.55 -17.75
N TRP A 245 4.29 -0.57 -18.57
CA TRP A 245 3.74 -0.83 -19.89
C TRP A 245 4.74 -1.46 -20.85
N ASP A 246 6.00 -1.04 -20.77
CA ASP A 246 7.04 -1.59 -21.64
C ASP A 246 7.44 -3.01 -21.22
N VAL A 247 7.48 -3.29 -19.91
CA VAL A 247 7.67 -4.64 -19.38
C VAL A 247 6.57 -5.57 -19.88
N CYS A 248 5.30 -5.18 -19.71
CA CYS A 248 4.16 -5.95 -20.20
C CYS A 248 4.17 -6.10 -21.73
N GLY A 249 4.56 -5.04 -22.45
CA GLY A 249 4.67 -5.04 -23.91
C GLY A 249 5.68 -6.06 -24.41
N ILE A 250 6.89 -6.09 -23.84
CA ILE A 250 7.93 -7.07 -24.19
C ILE A 250 7.44 -8.49 -23.92
N LYS A 251 6.84 -8.74 -22.75
CA LYS A 251 6.32 -10.06 -22.38
C LYS A 251 5.19 -10.54 -23.30
N ALA A 252 4.29 -9.64 -23.69
CA ALA A 252 3.21 -9.97 -24.61
C ALA A 252 3.74 -10.29 -26.02
N GLU A 253 4.79 -9.59 -26.47
CA GLU A 253 5.41 -9.86 -27.76
C GLU A 253 6.09 -11.23 -27.81
N THR A 254 6.70 -11.69 -26.72
CA THR A 254 7.36 -13.01 -26.68
C THR A 254 6.39 -14.18 -26.56
N LYS A 255 5.25 -14.01 -25.87
CA LYS A 255 4.24 -15.08 -25.66
C LYS A 255 3.13 -15.12 -26.71
N GLY A 256 3.06 -14.14 -27.60
CA GLY A 256 1.99 -13.96 -28.57
C GLY A 256 1.06 -12.82 -28.16
N ARG A 257 0.91 -11.84 -29.06
CA ARG A 257 0.23 -10.57 -28.75
C ARG A 257 -1.21 -10.60 -29.23
N SER A 258 -2.14 -10.25 -28.34
CA SER A 258 -3.45 -9.71 -28.70
C SER A 258 -3.46 -8.22 -28.39
N THR A 259 -3.83 -7.38 -29.35
CA THR A 259 -3.92 -5.93 -29.14
C THR A 259 -5.36 -5.55 -28.81
N ALA A 260 -5.55 -4.90 -27.66
CA ALA A 260 -6.82 -4.31 -27.28
C ALA A 260 -6.61 -2.81 -27.03
N THR A 261 -7.57 -1.99 -27.42
CA THR A 261 -7.59 -0.57 -27.04
C THR A 261 -7.95 -0.45 -25.56
N ALA A 262 -7.55 0.65 -24.93
CA ALA A 262 -7.88 0.89 -23.51
C ALA A 262 -9.40 0.82 -23.25
N ALA A 263 -10.22 1.31 -24.18
CA ALA A 263 -11.67 1.21 -24.09
C ALA A 263 -12.15 -0.26 -24.07
N ILE A 264 -11.67 -1.10 -24.99
CA ILE A 264 -12.04 -2.51 -25.05
C ILE A 264 -11.53 -3.25 -23.80
N ALA A 265 -10.28 -3.00 -23.38
CA ALA A 265 -9.70 -3.60 -22.18
C ALA A 265 -10.50 -3.24 -20.92
N SER A 266 -10.95 -1.98 -20.79
CA SER A 266 -11.74 -1.52 -19.64
C SER A 266 -13.14 -2.16 -19.57
N LEU A 267 -13.68 -2.60 -20.71
CA LEU A 267 -14.96 -3.30 -20.81
C LEU A 267 -14.81 -4.83 -20.74
N SER A 268 -13.58 -5.34 -20.81
CA SER A 268 -13.29 -6.77 -20.80
C SER A 268 -13.21 -7.29 -19.38
N ASN A 269 -14.32 -7.84 -18.89
CA ASN A 269 -14.32 -8.67 -17.69
C ASN A 269 -14.29 -10.15 -18.09
N ILE A 270 -13.43 -10.95 -17.46
CA ILE A 270 -13.43 -12.40 -17.65
C ILE A 270 -14.60 -12.98 -16.84
N PRO A 271 -15.62 -13.58 -17.48
CA PRO A 271 -16.74 -14.14 -16.75
C PRO A 271 -16.30 -15.31 -15.86
N PRO A 272 -16.88 -15.49 -14.66
CA PRO A 272 -16.55 -16.62 -13.79
C PRO A 272 -16.76 -17.99 -14.45
N SER A 273 -17.73 -18.09 -15.37
CA SER A 273 -17.98 -19.31 -16.16
C SER A 273 -16.80 -19.67 -17.06
N VAL A 274 -16.13 -18.68 -17.64
CA VAL A 274 -14.94 -18.88 -18.49
C VAL A 274 -13.73 -19.27 -17.64
N LEU A 275 -13.55 -18.66 -16.46
CA LEU A 275 -12.47 -19.04 -15.53
C LEU A 275 -12.55 -20.52 -15.13
N LYS A 276 -13.75 -21.04 -14.85
CA LYS A 276 -13.95 -22.45 -14.50
C LYS A 276 -13.57 -23.43 -15.62
N VAL A 277 -13.72 -23.02 -16.88
CA VAL A 277 -13.37 -23.84 -18.05
C VAL A 277 -11.88 -23.74 -18.38
N LEU A 278 -11.26 -22.60 -18.08
CA LEU A 278 -9.83 -22.36 -18.34
C LEU A 278 -8.91 -22.87 -17.22
N GLN A 279 -9.44 -23.13 -16.03
CA GLN A 279 -8.66 -23.77 -14.98
C GLN A 279 -8.35 -25.21 -15.42
N PRO A 280 -7.06 -25.62 -15.47
CA PRO A 280 -6.75 -27.02 -15.62
C PRO A 280 -7.42 -27.78 -14.47
N ALA A 281 -8.03 -28.94 -14.76
CA ALA A 281 -8.56 -29.80 -13.72
C ALA A 281 -7.46 -29.99 -12.67
N GLU A 282 -7.77 -29.67 -11.40
CA GLU A 282 -6.86 -29.99 -10.32
C GLU A 282 -6.63 -31.50 -10.36
N ASP A 283 -5.41 -31.92 -10.76
CA ASP A 283 -5.02 -33.33 -10.68
C ASP A 283 -5.11 -33.75 -9.21
N PRO A 284 -5.82 -34.86 -8.89
CA PRO A 284 -6.05 -35.33 -7.53
C PRO A 284 -4.78 -35.79 -6.80
#